data_AF-A0A423QB42-F1
#
_entry.id   AF-A0A423QB42-F1
#
_cell.length_a   1.000
_cell.length_b   1.000
_cell.length_c   1.000
_cell.angle_alpha   90.00
_cell.angle_beta   90.00
_cell.angle_gamma   90.00
#
_symmetry.space_group_name_H-M   'P 1'
#
loop_
_entity.id
_entity.type
_entity.pdbx_description
1 polymer ?
#
loop_
_entity_poly.entity_id
_entity_poly.type
_entity_poly.pdbx_seq_one_letter_code
_entity_poly.pdbx_strand_id
1 'polypeptide(L)'
;MSIIPRARHAAFAVFLILWCALSYAASDQAVVRKLGDIPLEIGQAFVAHYGDRCIALLPSHVVAEADAPSLRYVGTEQSNLGNLVDVIALGDDLSLGTIVGGISRDCGHHLGSFSRAVDARLSESTQGALRFVNGDGSLGFEPVVWLDDDRREFIRVRPASTQGVLRKGMSGSLLMAADNTPIGMLLSVSTNSGVGTVMRMDRMLERAEATLADRRTKASSVEDETATRIGAEGAKRLLTLSAWSAPAASSEHRAENLLATESTPEPWLTASLHGPVTLDFRVEPGTVIHGLSIDATSIDQALRPRAAELILAGDDEFHNARSVWGGNLAFSPDDEVELRFAPTRPRVVRLVLYPKTQEGISLKSIKTLH
;
A
#
# COMPACT_ATOMS: atom_id res chain seq x y z
N MET A 1 -2.28 30.41 75.23
CA MET A 1 -1.63 31.14 74.12
C MET A 1 -1.46 30.12 73.00
N SER A 2 -2.36 29.98 72.02
CA SER A 2 -2.57 30.85 70.85
C SER A 2 -1.21 31.24 70.24
N ILE A 3 -0.85 30.83 69.02
CA ILE A 3 -1.43 31.29 67.76
C ILE A 3 -1.14 30.26 66.65
N ILE A 4 -2.18 29.93 65.86
CA ILE A 4 -2.10 29.28 64.54
C ILE A 4 -1.71 30.34 63.50
N PRO A 5 -0.89 30.00 62.48
CA PRO A 5 -1.08 30.64 61.19
C PRO A 5 -1.14 29.66 60.01
N ARG A 6 -2.31 29.72 59.36
CA ARG A 6 -2.55 29.91 57.91
C ARG A 6 -2.05 28.86 56.90
N ALA A 7 -3.05 28.16 56.37
CA ALA A 7 -3.12 27.67 55.01
C ALA A 7 -2.86 28.75 53.94
N ARG A 8 -2.25 28.35 52.82
CA ARG A 8 -2.38 28.88 51.44
C ARG A 8 -1.67 27.93 50.48
N HIS A 9 -2.42 27.08 49.77
CA HIS A 9 -2.64 27.18 48.32
C HIS A 9 -1.35 27.10 47.49
N ALA A 10 -1.08 25.93 46.89
CA ALA A 10 -0.48 25.85 45.56
C ALA A 10 -0.69 24.46 44.94
N ALA A 11 -1.58 24.44 43.95
CA ALA A 11 -1.54 23.67 42.71
C ALA A 11 -1.37 22.14 42.81
N PHE A 12 -2.52 21.47 42.69
CA PHE A 12 -2.71 20.34 41.79
C PHE A 12 -1.83 20.50 40.53
N ALA A 13 -0.68 19.83 40.48
CA ALA A 13 -0.01 19.51 39.23
C ALA A 13 -0.39 18.08 38.89
N VAL A 14 -1.66 17.89 38.53
CA VAL A 14 -2.03 16.91 37.51
C VAL A 14 -1.27 17.37 36.28
N PHE A 15 -0.04 16.88 36.12
CA PHE A 15 0.70 17.00 34.88
C PHE A 15 -0.08 16.14 33.91
N LEU A 16 -1.05 16.79 33.26
CA LEU A 16 -1.42 16.64 31.87
C LEU A 16 -0.36 15.80 31.13
N ILE A 17 -0.53 14.48 31.19
CA ILE A 17 -0.17 13.55 30.11
C ILE A 17 -1.19 13.89 29.00
N LEU A 18 -1.07 15.10 28.49
CA LEU A 18 -1.87 15.67 27.43
C LEU A 18 -1.05 15.43 26.18
N TRP A 19 -1.48 14.42 25.43
CA TRP A 19 -1.29 14.38 23.99
C TRP A 19 0.12 14.67 23.49
N CYS A 20 1.07 13.82 23.88
CA CYS A 20 1.95 13.27 22.86
C CYS A 20 1.35 11.95 22.36
N ALA A 21 0.12 12.03 21.84
CA ALA A 21 -0.22 11.25 20.66
C ALA A 21 0.64 11.83 19.54
N LEU A 22 1.94 11.52 19.58
CA LEU A 22 2.78 11.62 18.40
C LEU A 22 2.05 10.78 17.37
N SER A 23 1.53 11.46 16.36
CA SER A 23 1.02 10.88 15.14
C SER A 23 2.15 10.08 14.49
N TYR A 24 2.42 8.89 15.01
CA TYR A 24 3.24 7.82 14.41
C TYR A 24 2.45 7.15 13.28
N ALA A 25 1.66 7.92 12.53
CA ALA A 25 0.78 7.40 11.50
C ALA A 25 1.44 7.35 10.12
N ALA A 26 2.62 7.94 9.95
CA ALA A 26 3.38 7.76 8.71
C ALA A 26 4.12 6.42 8.75
N SER A 27 3.51 5.37 8.20
CA SER A 27 4.17 4.07 8.03
C SER A 27 5.13 4.15 6.83
N ASP A 28 6.43 4.04 7.10
CA ASP A 28 7.50 4.00 6.09
C ASP A 28 7.81 2.56 5.61
N GLN A 29 7.01 1.58 6.04
CA GLN A 29 7.20 0.19 5.69
C GLN A 29 5.86 -0.55 5.49
N ALA A 30 5.83 -1.50 4.57
CA ALA A 30 4.66 -2.35 4.30
C ALA A 30 5.08 -3.81 4.08
N VAL A 31 4.21 -4.77 4.40
CA VAL A 31 4.36 -6.16 3.96
C VAL A 31 3.96 -6.31 2.51
N VAL A 32 4.71 -7.14 1.78
CA VAL A 32 4.35 -7.62 0.45
C VAL A 32 3.74 -9.02 0.55
N ARG A 33 2.57 -9.20 -0.05
CA ARG A 33 1.80 -10.46 0.03
C ARG A 33 1.47 -11.02 -1.35
N LYS A 34 1.38 -12.35 -1.43
CA LYS A 34 0.88 -13.12 -2.58
C LYS A 34 -0.51 -13.66 -2.30
N LEU A 35 -1.27 -13.91 -3.36
CA LEU A 35 -2.48 -14.72 -3.30
C LEU A 35 -2.17 -16.18 -2.89
N GLY A 36 -3.06 -16.81 -2.12
CA GLY A 36 -3.04 -18.25 -1.84
C GLY A 36 -2.06 -18.71 -0.76
N ASP A 37 -1.03 -17.92 -0.48
CA ASP A 37 -0.03 -18.20 0.55
C ASP A 37 -0.44 -17.59 1.89
N ILE A 38 -1.18 -18.35 2.71
CA ILE A 38 -1.39 -18.03 4.14
C ILE A 38 -0.17 -18.53 4.92
N PRO A 39 0.54 -17.74 5.74
CA PRO A 39 0.78 -16.30 5.78
C PRO A 39 2.28 -16.02 5.54
N LEU A 40 2.88 -16.56 4.46
CA LEU A 40 4.27 -16.24 4.18
C LEU A 40 4.32 -14.85 3.55
N GLU A 41 4.71 -13.90 4.38
CA GLU A 41 5.33 -12.66 3.97
C GLU A 41 6.36 -13.02 2.88
N ILE A 42 6.18 -12.48 1.68
CA ILE A 42 7.16 -12.66 0.62
C ILE A 42 8.38 -11.81 0.94
N GLY A 43 8.08 -10.60 1.40
CA GLY A 43 9.04 -9.60 1.81
C GLY A 43 8.31 -8.37 2.33
N GLN A 44 9.05 -7.29 2.35
CA GLN A 44 8.67 -5.99 2.87
C GLN A 44 9.00 -4.95 1.79
N ALA A 45 8.36 -3.80 1.90
CA ALA A 45 8.64 -2.64 1.08
C ALA A 45 8.86 -1.43 1.98
N PHE A 46 9.83 -0.60 1.61
CA PHE A 46 9.97 0.75 2.13
C PHE A 46 9.05 1.68 1.35
N VAL A 47 8.25 2.48 2.05
CA VAL A 47 7.21 3.29 1.43
C VAL A 47 7.45 4.77 1.73
N ALA A 48 7.33 5.61 0.71
CA ALA A 48 7.52 7.04 0.83
C ALA A 48 6.73 7.80 -0.25
N HIS A 49 6.50 9.09 -0.03
CA HIS A 49 6.05 10.00 -1.07
C HIS A 49 7.23 10.60 -1.84
N TYR A 50 7.06 10.79 -3.15
CA TYR A 50 7.92 11.63 -3.98
C TYR A 50 7.05 12.53 -4.86
N GLY A 51 7.01 13.82 -4.54
CA GLY A 51 6.04 14.75 -5.14
C GLY A 51 4.61 14.36 -4.80
N ASP A 52 3.79 14.11 -5.82
CA ASP A 52 2.39 13.66 -5.72
C ASP A 52 2.24 12.12 -5.78
N ARG A 53 3.36 11.39 -5.87
CA ARG A 53 3.35 9.94 -6.05
C ARG A 53 3.68 9.21 -4.76
N CYS A 54 2.91 8.17 -4.50
CA CYS A 54 3.23 7.16 -3.52
C CYS A 54 4.14 6.10 -4.16
N ILE A 55 5.31 5.83 -3.57
CA ILE A 55 6.28 4.88 -4.13
C ILE A 55 6.68 3.82 -3.12
N ALA A 56 7.10 2.66 -3.62
CA ALA A 56 7.72 1.61 -2.83
C ALA A 56 9.10 1.26 -3.38
N LEU A 57 10.06 1.09 -2.47
CA LEU A 57 11.34 0.45 -2.72
C LEU A 57 11.33 -0.92 -2.05
N LEU A 58 11.73 -1.95 -2.78
CA LEU A 58 11.70 -3.33 -2.30
C LEU A 58 12.66 -4.19 -3.12
N PRO A 59 13.06 -5.37 -2.61
CA PRO A 59 13.94 -6.22 -3.37
C PRO A 59 13.29 -6.74 -4.68
N SER A 60 14.07 -6.87 -5.74
CA SER A 60 13.55 -7.29 -7.06
C SER A 60 13.00 -8.72 -7.04
N HIS A 61 13.64 -9.64 -6.30
CA HIS A 61 13.11 -10.99 -6.14
C HIS A 61 11.77 -11.02 -5.38
N VAL A 62 11.50 -10.08 -4.47
CA VAL A 62 10.20 -9.96 -3.77
C VAL A 62 9.11 -9.59 -4.78
N VAL A 63 9.39 -8.65 -5.70
CA VAL A 63 8.48 -8.33 -6.81
C VAL A 63 8.21 -9.56 -7.67
N ALA A 64 9.27 -10.25 -8.09
CA ALA A 64 9.16 -11.41 -8.98
C ALA A 64 8.39 -12.57 -8.34
N GLU A 65 8.61 -12.83 -7.05
CA GLU A 65 7.90 -13.90 -6.33
C GLU A 65 6.42 -13.56 -6.13
N ALA A 66 6.09 -12.28 -5.91
CA ALA A 66 4.73 -11.80 -5.71
C ALA A 66 3.86 -11.87 -6.96
N ASP A 67 4.44 -11.69 -8.16
CA ASP A 67 3.76 -11.45 -9.44
C ASP A 67 2.87 -10.17 -9.44
N ALA A 68 1.87 -10.11 -8.57
CA ALA A 68 1.09 -8.93 -8.24
C ALA A 68 1.32 -8.49 -6.78
N PRO A 69 2.35 -7.64 -6.51
CA PRO A 69 2.67 -7.22 -5.15
C PRO A 69 1.51 -6.43 -4.52
N SER A 70 0.85 -7.06 -3.55
CA SER A 70 -0.16 -6.40 -2.70
C SER A 70 0.47 -5.96 -1.39
N LEU A 71 0.06 -4.78 -0.90
CA LEU A 71 0.69 -4.08 0.21
C LEU A 71 -0.28 -3.90 1.38
N ARG A 72 0.24 -4.11 2.59
CA ARG A 72 -0.43 -3.70 3.84
C ARG A 72 0.56 -2.98 4.76
N TYR A 73 0.09 -1.89 5.37
CA TYR A 73 0.90 -1.10 6.30
C TYR A 73 1.05 -1.71 7.68
N VAL A 74 2.02 -1.13 8.39
CA VAL A 74 2.14 -1.26 9.84
C VAL A 74 0.88 -0.72 10.52
N GLY A 75 0.39 -1.43 11.53
CA GLY A 75 -0.66 -0.96 12.43
C GLY A 75 -2.08 -0.97 11.84
N THR A 76 -2.27 -1.50 10.63
CA THR A 76 -3.59 -1.52 9.97
C THR A 76 -4.23 -2.91 10.07
N GLU A 77 -5.44 -2.98 10.60
CA GLU A 77 -6.24 -4.21 10.63
C GLU A 77 -6.77 -4.62 9.24
N GLN A 78 -6.75 -3.70 8.26
CA GLN A 78 -7.19 -3.97 6.89
C GLN A 78 -6.22 -4.90 6.16
N SER A 79 -6.74 -5.95 5.52
CA SER A 79 -5.95 -7.05 4.98
C SER A 79 -5.16 -6.71 3.70
N ASN A 80 -5.66 -5.78 2.89
CA ASN A 80 -4.98 -5.22 1.72
C ASN A 80 -5.32 -3.74 1.60
N LEU A 81 -4.31 -2.91 1.35
CA LEU A 81 -4.48 -1.47 1.18
C LEU A 81 -4.12 -0.98 -0.21
N GLY A 82 -3.44 -1.77 -1.04
CA GLY A 82 -3.02 -1.32 -2.37
C GLY A 82 -2.10 -2.29 -3.09
N ASN A 83 -1.73 -1.93 -4.31
CA ASN A 83 -0.85 -2.72 -5.16
C ASN A 83 0.34 -1.88 -5.64
N LEU A 84 1.41 -2.58 -6.03
CA LEU A 84 2.54 -1.98 -6.72
C LEU A 84 2.36 -2.08 -8.25
N VAL A 85 2.56 -0.97 -8.96
CA VAL A 85 2.49 -0.85 -10.42
C VAL A 85 3.72 -0.12 -10.97
N ASP A 86 3.91 -0.14 -12.29
CA ASP A 86 5.01 0.53 -13.01
C ASP A 86 6.41 0.21 -12.46
N VAL A 87 6.62 -1.05 -12.04
CA VAL A 87 7.84 -1.48 -11.35
C VAL A 87 9.04 -1.45 -12.29
N ILE A 88 10.15 -0.91 -11.79
CA ILE A 88 11.44 -0.85 -12.48
C ILE A 88 12.51 -1.45 -11.58
N ALA A 89 13.40 -2.24 -12.15
CA ALA A 89 14.64 -2.65 -11.47
C ALA A 89 15.63 -1.48 -11.43
N LEU A 90 16.17 -1.20 -10.24
CA LEU A 90 17.23 -0.22 -9.98
C LEU A 90 18.64 -0.85 -9.91
N GLY A 91 18.74 -2.15 -10.22
CA GLY A 91 19.97 -2.94 -10.11
C GLY A 91 20.21 -3.48 -8.69
N ASP A 92 21.13 -4.43 -8.57
CA ASP A 92 21.53 -5.07 -7.31
C ASP A 92 20.37 -5.58 -6.45
N ASP A 93 19.37 -6.19 -7.11
CA ASP A 93 18.17 -6.71 -6.46
C ASP A 93 17.33 -5.63 -5.75
N LEU A 94 17.41 -4.37 -6.17
CA LEU A 94 16.50 -3.30 -5.76
C LEU A 94 15.52 -2.97 -6.89
N SER A 95 14.25 -2.75 -6.53
CA SER A 95 13.20 -2.27 -7.44
C SER A 95 12.49 -1.05 -6.85
N LEU A 96 11.94 -0.23 -7.75
CA LEU A 96 11.05 0.89 -7.45
C LEU A 96 9.72 0.69 -8.16
N GLY A 97 8.62 0.88 -7.46
CA GLY A 97 7.29 0.91 -8.09
C GLY A 97 6.43 2.05 -7.55
N THR A 98 5.40 2.38 -8.32
CA THR A 98 4.33 3.29 -7.89
C THR A 98 3.29 2.51 -7.12
N ILE A 99 2.80 3.07 -6.03
CA ILE A 99 1.75 2.44 -5.24
C ILE A 99 0.40 3.08 -5.58
N VAL A 100 -0.60 2.21 -5.77
CA VAL A 100 -2.00 2.57 -6.03
C VAL A 100 -2.93 1.88 -5.03
N GLY A 101 -4.13 2.43 -4.84
CA GLY A 101 -5.11 1.95 -3.86
C GLY A 101 -5.13 2.79 -2.58
N GLY A 102 -5.82 2.31 -1.55
CA GLY A 102 -6.08 3.05 -0.30
C GLY A 102 -4.82 3.49 0.44
N ILE A 103 -3.74 2.71 0.33
CA ILE A 103 -2.42 2.99 0.91
C ILE A 103 -1.81 4.30 0.40
N SER A 104 -2.18 4.73 -0.82
CA SER A 104 -1.66 5.97 -1.42
C SER A 104 -2.09 7.24 -0.66
N ARG A 105 -3.18 7.18 0.11
CA ARG A 105 -3.67 8.31 0.92
C ARG A 105 -2.77 8.61 2.12
N ASP A 106 -1.98 7.64 2.55
CA ASP A 106 -1.12 7.73 3.71
C ASP A 106 0.28 7.21 3.38
N CYS A 107 0.89 7.71 2.30
CA CYS A 107 2.19 7.20 1.79
C CYS A 107 3.43 7.49 2.65
N GLY A 108 3.31 7.53 3.97
CA GLY A 108 4.43 7.75 4.88
C GLY A 108 5.08 9.13 4.72
N HIS A 109 6.41 9.18 4.87
CA HIS A 109 7.18 10.42 4.79
C HIS A 109 7.68 10.71 3.36
N HIS A 110 8.07 11.96 3.11
CA HIS A 110 8.71 12.34 1.84
C HIS A 110 10.08 11.66 1.71
N LEU A 111 10.42 11.14 0.53
CA LEU A 111 11.68 10.41 0.27
C LEU A 111 12.94 11.19 0.69
N GLY A 112 12.91 12.51 0.49
CA GLY A 112 14.00 13.41 0.87
C GLY A 112 14.14 13.70 2.37
N SER A 113 13.19 13.30 3.23
CA SER A 113 13.29 13.52 4.68
C SER A 113 14.09 12.44 5.40
N PHE A 114 14.38 11.32 4.74
CA PHE A 114 15.17 10.23 5.32
C PHE A 114 16.67 10.58 5.37
N SER A 115 17.30 10.30 6.51
CA SER A 115 18.71 10.62 6.74
C SER A 115 19.63 9.88 5.76
N ARG A 116 20.61 10.60 5.22
CA ARG A 116 21.69 10.06 4.38
C ARG A 116 23.01 9.89 5.13
N ALA A 117 23.03 10.23 6.43
CA ALA A 117 24.23 10.19 7.25
C ALA A 117 24.56 8.77 7.71
N VAL A 118 24.54 7.78 6.80
CA VAL A 118 24.74 6.36 7.10
C VAL A 118 26.11 6.15 7.74
N ASP A 119 27.19 6.71 7.19
CA ASP A 119 28.54 6.57 7.73
C ASP A 119 28.67 7.10 9.17
N ALA A 120 28.01 8.22 9.48
CA ALA A 120 28.01 8.77 10.84
C ALA A 120 27.33 7.78 11.81
N ARG A 121 26.19 7.21 11.42
CA ARG A 121 25.49 6.20 12.23
C ARG A 121 26.27 4.91 12.37
N LEU A 122 26.96 4.50 11.30
CA LEU A 122 27.82 3.33 11.31
C LEU A 122 29.08 3.53 12.16
N SER A 123 29.41 4.76 12.55
CA SER A 123 30.51 5.05 13.49
C SER A 123 30.07 5.08 14.95
N GLU A 124 28.77 5.27 15.22
CA GLU A 124 28.20 5.43 16.57
C GLU A 124 27.93 4.09 17.28
N SER A 125 27.68 3.02 16.53
CA SER A 125 27.30 1.70 17.03
C SER A 125 27.95 0.61 16.18
N THR A 126 27.82 -0.67 16.56
CA THR A 126 28.08 -1.83 15.67
C THR A 126 26.90 -2.80 15.65
N GLN A 127 25.75 -2.34 16.12
CA GLN A 127 24.54 -3.12 16.34
C GLN A 127 23.30 -2.29 16.00
N GLY A 128 22.22 -2.99 15.67
CA GLY A 128 20.93 -2.41 15.36
C GLY A 128 19.83 -3.47 15.39
N ALA A 129 18.72 -3.18 14.73
CA ALA A 129 17.64 -4.15 14.56
C ALA A 129 17.09 -4.09 13.14
N LEU A 130 16.70 -5.24 12.60
CA LEU A 130 15.86 -5.29 11.41
C LEU A 130 14.41 -5.13 11.85
N ARG A 131 13.77 -4.05 11.39
CA ARG A 131 12.34 -3.82 11.56
C ARG A 131 11.59 -4.42 10.38
N PHE A 132 10.55 -5.20 10.68
CA PHE A 132 9.69 -5.85 9.70
C PHE A 132 8.23 -5.74 10.11
N VAL A 133 7.33 -5.91 9.15
CA VAL A 133 5.88 -5.89 9.35
C VAL A 133 5.37 -7.32 9.27
N ASN A 134 4.58 -7.72 10.26
CA ASN A 134 4.02 -9.05 10.32
C ASN A 134 2.81 -9.22 9.38
N GLY A 135 2.45 -10.49 9.16
CA GLY A 135 1.23 -10.97 8.50
C GLY A 135 -0.10 -10.48 9.10
N ASP A 136 -0.11 -9.79 10.24
CA ASP A 136 -1.27 -9.08 10.82
C ASP A 136 -1.12 -7.54 10.84
N GLY A 137 0.00 -7.00 10.33
CA GLY A 137 0.31 -5.57 10.36
C GLY A 137 1.09 -5.11 11.60
N SER A 138 1.32 -5.97 12.59
CA SER A 138 2.14 -5.61 13.76
C SER A 138 3.63 -5.46 13.41
N LEU A 139 4.39 -4.73 14.23
CA LEU A 139 5.84 -4.59 14.06
C LEU A 139 6.59 -5.75 14.72
N GLY A 140 7.57 -6.27 13.99
CA GLY A 140 8.61 -7.15 14.50
C GLY A 140 9.99 -6.48 14.47
N PHE A 141 10.86 -6.89 15.38
CA PHE A 141 12.25 -6.44 15.44
C PHE A 141 13.17 -7.64 15.66
N GLU A 142 14.16 -7.81 14.80
CA GLU A 142 15.22 -8.82 14.96
C GLU A 142 16.55 -8.10 15.25
N PRO A 143 17.12 -8.25 16.46
CA PRO A 143 18.41 -7.66 16.79
C PRO A 143 19.55 -8.22 15.93
N VAL A 144 20.37 -7.34 15.39
CA VAL A 144 21.50 -7.71 14.52
C VAL A 144 22.79 -6.99 14.91
N VAL A 145 23.91 -7.62 14.59
CA VAL A 145 25.26 -7.03 14.66
C VAL A 145 25.84 -6.90 13.27
N TRP A 146 26.61 -5.83 13.05
CA TRP A 146 27.28 -5.59 11.78
C TRP A 146 28.57 -6.40 11.73
N LEU A 147 28.82 -7.04 10.59
CA LEU A 147 30.02 -7.82 10.34
C LEU A 147 31.06 -6.97 9.62
N ASP A 148 30.62 -6.29 8.57
CA ASP A 148 31.39 -5.35 7.79
C ASP A 148 30.44 -4.38 7.06
N ASP A 149 31.01 -3.30 6.58
CA ASP A 149 30.42 -2.34 5.65
C ASP A 149 31.47 -2.10 4.58
N ASP A 150 31.12 -2.32 3.31
CA ASP A 150 32.03 -2.07 2.20
C ASP A 150 32.25 -0.57 1.95
N ARG A 151 31.56 0.29 2.73
CA ARG A 151 31.52 1.76 2.67
C ARG A 151 31.06 2.30 1.32
N ARG A 152 30.44 1.44 0.51
CA ARG A 152 30.04 1.76 -0.85
C ARG A 152 28.56 1.52 -1.01
N GLU A 153 28.13 0.26 -0.94
CA GLU A 153 26.79 -0.17 -1.32
C GLU A 153 26.10 -0.97 -0.21
N PHE A 154 26.85 -1.80 0.53
CA PHE A 154 26.25 -2.82 1.38
C PHE A 154 26.82 -2.86 2.80
N ILE A 155 25.92 -3.15 3.74
CA ILE A 155 26.22 -3.52 5.12
C ILE A 155 25.93 -5.02 5.26
N ARG A 156 26.87 -5.77 5.86
CA ARG A 156 26.69 -7.18 6.17
C ARG A 156 26.29 -7.32 7.63
N VAL A 157 25.20 -8.04 7.89
CA VAL A 157 24.65 -8.20 9.24
C VAL A 157 24.40 -9.66 9.58
N ARG A 158 24.42 -10.00 10.86
CA ARG A 158 23.94 -11.30 11.36
C ARG A 158 23.05 -11.10 12.59
N PRO A 159 22.18 -12.06 12.92
CA PRO A 159 21.46 -12.04 14.19
C PRO A 159 22.43 -11.89 15.37
N ALA A 160 22.05 -11.07 16.35
CA ALA A 160 22.86 -10.84 17.54
C ALA A 160 22.89 -12.06 18.47
N SER A 161 21.83 -12.88 18.45
CA SER A 161 21.69 -14.11 19.20
C SER A 161 22.00 -15.34 18.35
N THR A 162 22.57 -16.38 18.95
CA THR A 162 22.76 -17.69 18.30
C THR A 162 21.45 -18.43 18.03
N GLN A 163 20.35 -18.00 18.65
CA GLN A 163 18.99 -18.49 18.39
C GLN A 163 18.24 -17.63 17.37
N GLY A 164 18.78 -16.44 17.04
CA GLY A 164 18.19 -15.54 16.05
C GLY A 164 18.40 -16.08 14.64
N VAL A 165 17.39 -15.93 13.78
CA VAL A 165 17.43 -16.41 12.40
C VAL A 165 16.77 -15.36 11.51
N LEU A 166 17.44 -14.96 10.44
CA LEU A 166 16.83 -14.17 9.39
C LEU A 166 16.01 -15.11 8.49
N ARG A 167 14.70 -14.88 8.41
CA ARG A 167 13.73 -15.78 7.78
C ARG A 167 13.29 -15.26 6.42
N LYS A 168 12.73 -16.17 5.59
CA LYS A 168 11.95 -15.78 4.41
C LYS A 168 10.83 -14.82 4.86
N GLY A 169 10.57 -13.78 4.06
CA GLY A 169 9.64 -12.71 4.40
C GLY A 169 10.27 -11.47 5.05
N MET A 170 11.52 -11.59 5.53
CA MET A 170 12.26 -10.44 6.03
C MET A 170 12.98 -9.65 4.93
N SER A 171 13.11 -10.16 3.71
CA SER A 171 13.63 -9.37 2.57
C SER A 171 12.84 -8.06 2.46
N GLY A 172 13.51 -6.92 2.36
CA GLY A 172 12.94 -5.58 2.42
C GLY A 172 12.85 -4.97 3.82
N SER A 173 13.21 -5.71 4.88
CA SER A 173 13.23 -5.18 6.25
C SER A 173 14.17 -4.00 6.38
N LEU A 174 13.78 -2.96 7.11
CA LEU A 174 14.66 -1.82 7.34
C LEU A 174 15.65 -2.14 8.45
N LEU A 175 16.94 -1.93 8.18
CA LEU A 175 17.97 -1.91 9.20
C LEU A 175 17.88 -0.57 9.94
N MET A 176 17.59 -0.64 11.23
CA MET A 176 17.43 0.50 12.13
C MET A 176 18.67 0.66 13.01
N ALA A 177 19.13 1.89 13.15
CA ALA A 177 20.10 2.29 14.18
C ALA A 177 19.43 2.32 15.57
N ALA A 178 20.24 2.48 16.63
CA ALA A 178 19.76 2.48 18.01
C ALA A 178 18.73 3.58 18.32
N ASP A 179 18.76 4.70 17.59
CA ASP A 179 17.80 5.80 17.71
C ASP A 179 16.58 5.66 16.79
N ASN A 180 16.36 4.46 16.24
CA ASN A 180 15.28 4.14 15.29
C ASN A 180 15.35 4.94 13.98
N THR A 181 16.53 5.40 13.58
CA THR A 181 16.78 5.91 12.23
C THR A 181 17.01 4.74 11.26
N PRO A 182 16.33 4.67 10.10
CA PRO A 182 16.62 3.65 9.10
C PRO A 182 17.95 3.97 8.39
N ILE A 183 18.83 2.99 8.29
CA ILE A 183 20.17 3.11 7.69
C ILE A 183 20.40 2.16 6.51
N GLY A 184 19.46 1.25 6.23
CA GLY A 184 19.48 0.40 5.05
C GLY A 184 18.27 -0.53 4.94
N MET A 185 18.25 -1.35 3.89
CA MET A 185 17.23 -2.35 3.63
C MET A 185 17.85 -3.72 3.40
N LEU A 186 17.39 -4.76 4.12
CA LEU A 186 17.82 -6.13 3.90
C LEU A 186 17.39 -6.59 2.50
N LEU A 187 18.35 -6.92 1.64
CA LEU A 187 18.06 -7.46 0.32
C LEU A 187 18.00 -8.98 0.36
N SER A 188 19.00 -9.65 0.94
CA SER A 188 19.09 -11.10 0.91
C SER A 188 19.74 -11.67 2.16
N VAL A 189 19.55 -12.97 2.37
CA VAL A 189 20.19 -13.74 3.45
C VAL A 189 20.92 -14.93 2.85
N SER A 190 22.18 -15.08 3.21
CA SER A 190 22.97 -16.26 2.84
C SER A 190 22.47 -17.49 3.61
N THR A 191 21.96 -18.49 2.90
CA THR A 191 21.48 -19.76 3.48
C THR A 191 22.59 -20.54 4.21
N ASN A 192 23.84 -20.40 3.78
CA ASN A 192 24.98 -21.13 4.36
C ASN A 192 25.52 -20.48 5.64
N SER A 193 25.45 -19.16 5.75
CA SER A 193 26.12 -18.41 6.83
C SER A 193 25.16 -17.67 7.75
N GLY A 194 23.88 -17.54 7.38
CA GLY A 194 22.90 -16.71 8.09
C GLY A 194 23.17 -15.21 7.99
N VAL A 195 24.15 -14.80 7.17
CA VAL A 195 24.53 -13.39 7.00
C VAL A 195 23.57 -12.71 6.02
N GLY A 196 22.96 -11.61 6.47
CA GLY A 196 22.16 -10.71 5.68
C GLY A 196 23.02 -9.69 4.92
N THR A 197 22.63 -9.41 3.68
CA THR A 197 23.16 -8.29 2.87
C THR A 197 22.14 -7.18 2.87
N VAL A 198 22.51 -6.01 3.38
CA VAL A 198 21.65 -4.83 3.50
C VAL A 198 22.18 -3.75 2.55
N MET A 199 21.35 -3.21 1.67
CA MET A 199 21.70 -2.03 0.88
C MET A 199 21.61 -0.78 1.75
N ARG A 200 22.62 0.08 1.67
CA ARG A 200 22.66 1.32 2.46
C ARG A 200 21.54 2.29 2.04
N MET A 201 20.97 2.98 3.03
CA MET A 201 19.86 3.91 2.81
C MET A 201 20.24 5.07 1.90
N ASP A 202 21.44 5.65 2.06
CA ASP A 202 21.94 6.73 1.20
C ASP A 202 21.97 6.33 -0.28
N ARG A 203 22.50 5.13 -0.60
CA ARG A 203 22.54 4.60 -1.97
C ARG A 203 21.19 4.25 -2.52
N MET A 204 20.34 3.62 -1.71
CA MET A 204 18.98 3.27 -2.10
C MET A 204 18.19 4.54 -2.50
N LEU A 205 18.28 5.60 -1.69
CA LEU A 205 17.61 6.87 -1.96
C LEU A 205 18.19 7.60 -3.17
N GLU A 206 19.52 7.62 -3.33
CA GLU A 206 20.21 8.19 -4.49
C GLU A 206 19.71 7.57 -5.81
N ARG A 207 19.65 6.23 -5.89
CA ARG A 207 19.19 5.50 -7.08
C ARG A 207 17.70 5.76 -7.38
N ALA A 208 16.88 5.78 -6.34
CA ALA A 208 15.46 6.06 -6.45
C ALA A 208 15.22 7.48 -7.00
N GLU A 209 15.85 8.49 -6.40
CA GLU A 209 15.72 9.89 -6.82
C GLU A 209 16.25 10.12 -8.24
N ALA A 210 17.39 9.53 -8.60
CA ALA A 210 17.93 9.65 -9.96
C ALA A 210 16.94 9.10 -11.01
N THR A 211 16.32 7.96 -10.73
CA THR A 211 15.34 7.31 -11.62
C THR A 211 14.04 8.11 -11.72
N LEU A 212 13.55 8.64 -10.60
CA LEU A 212 12.36 9.47 -10.55
C LEU A 212 12.57 10.82 -11.25
N ALA A 213 13.75 11.42 -11.12
CA ALA A 213 14.13 12.65 -11.79
C ALA A 213 14.24 12.48 -13.31
N ASP A 214 14.87 11.40 -13.79
CA ASP A 214 14.98 11.07 -15.22
C ASP A 214 13.59 10.84 -15.86
N ARG A 215 12.66 10.22 -15.12
CA ARG A 215 11.27 10.08 -15.57
C ARG A 215 10.57 11.42 -15.71
N ARG A 216 10.82 12.36 -14.79
CA ARG A 216 10.24 13.72 -14.85
C ARG A 216 10.75 14.49 -16.07
N THR A 217 12.06 14.46 -16.33
CA THR A 217 12.65 15.15 -17.48
C THR A 217 12.17 14.56 -18.80
N LYS A 218 12.09 13.22 -18.90
CA LYS A 218 11.54 12.54 -20.08
C LYS A 218 10.06 12.84 -20.32
N ALA A 219 9.24 12.89 -19.28
CA ALA A 219 7.84 13.27 -19.39
C ALA A 219 7.67 14.72 -19.90
N SER A 220 8.45 15.66 -19.37
CA SER A 220 8.41 17.06 -19.82
C SER A 220 8.98 17.28 -21.23
N SER A 221 9.89 16.42 -21.72
CA SER A 221 10.40 16.50 -23.11
C SER A 221 9.45 15.90 -24.16
N VAL A 222 8.48 15.09 -23.75
CA VAL A 222 7.47 14.49 -24.65
C VAL A 222 6.24 15.40 -24.76
N GLU A 223 6.00 16.28 -23.79
CA GLU A 223 4.91 17.27 -23.83
C GLU A 223 5.07 18.35 -24.92
N ASP A 224 6.26 18.54 -25.50
CA ASP A 224 6.51 19.57 -26.55
C ASP A 224 6.36 19.03 -28.00
N GLU A 225 6.35 17.71 -28.22
CA GLU A 225 6.10 17.11 -29.55
C GLU A 225 4.79 16.31 -29.65
N THR A 226 4.14 16.00 -28.51
CA THR A 226 2.89 15.20 -28.49
C THR A 226 1.62 16.05 -28.31
N ALA A 227 1.75 17.38 -28.16
CA ALA A 227 0.63 18.30 -28.04
C ALA A 227 -0.16 18.53 -29.36
N THR A 228 0.23 17.90 -30.48
CA THR A 228 -0.44 18.09 -31.78
C THR A 228 -1.02 16.80 -32.40
N ARG A 229 -0.98 15.63 -31.75
CA ARG A 229 -1.53 14.39 -32.33
C ARG A 229 -2.12 13.36 -31.36
N ILE A 230 -2.97 13.73 -30.39
CA ILE A 230 -4.07 12.85 -29.90
C ILE A 230 -5.26 13.71 -29.49
N GLY A 231 -6.04 14.13 -30.48
CA GLY A 231 -7.39 14.66 -30.31
C GLY A 231 -8.41 13.65 -30.85
N ALA A 232 -8.68 12.60 -30.06
CA ALA A 232 -9.77 11.60 -30.15
C ALA A 232 -9.31 10.39 -29.30
N GLU A 233 -9.90 9.93 -28.20
CA GLU A 233 -11.23 10.06 -27.62
C GLU A 233 -11.13 10.38 -26.12
N GLY A 234 -11.62 11.55 -25.71
CA GLY A 234 -11.71 11.96 -24.31
C GLY A 234 -13.03 11.53 -23.69
N ALA A 235 -13.22 10.25 -23.39
CA ALA A 235 -14.28 9.87 -22.46
C ALA A 235 -13.84 10.33 -21.06
N LYS A 236 -14.44 11.42 -20.55
CA LYS A 236 -14.19 11.90 -19.19
C LYS A 236 -14.53 10.77 -18.21
N ARG A 237 -13.52 10.13 -17.60
CA ARG A 237 -13.74 9.08 -16.59
C ARG A 237 -14.46 9.70 -15.40
N LEU A 238 -15.73 9.33 -15.21
CA LEU A 238 -16.56 9.83 -14.10
C LEU A 238 -16.24 9.14 -12.76
N LEU A 239 -15.62 7.96 -12.82
CA LEU A 239 -15.12 7.22 -11.66
C LEU A 239 -13.61 7.03 -11.76
N THR A 240 -12.96 7.09 -10.59
CA THR A 240 -11.60 6.61 -10.39
C THR A 240 -11.59 5.63 -9.23
N LEU A 241 -11.03 4.44 -9.43
CA LEU A 241 -10.85 3.46 -8.36
C LEU A 241 -9.77 3.99 -7.41
N SER A 242 -10.09 4.08 -6.13
CA SER A 242 -9.26 4.75 -5.11
C SER A 242 -8.81 3.81 -4.00
N ALA A 243 -9.56 2.75 -3.68
CA ALA A 243 -9.15 1.71 -2.74
C ALA A 243 -9.88 0.39 -3.00
N TRP A 244 -9.28 -0.71 -2.54
CA TRP A 244 -9.88 -2.03 -2.53
C TRP A 244 -9.32 -2.86 -1.38
N SER A 245 -10.10 -3.83 -0.88
CA SER A 245 -9.71 -4.62 0.31
C SER A 245 -9.19 -6.01 0.01
N ALA A 246 -9.02 -6.41 -1.25
CA ALA A 246 -8.61 -7.77 -1.61
C ALA A 246 -7.51 -7.77 -2.69
N PRO A 247 -6.50 -8.65 -2.60
CA PRO A 247 -5.37 -8.68 -3.52
C PRO A 247 -5.79 -9.18 -4.91
N ALA A 248 -5.10 -8.70 -5.95
CA ALA A 248 -5.28 -9.24 -7.29
C ALA A 248 -4.80 -10.70 -7.34
N ALA A 249 -5.42 -11.51 -8.20
CA ALA A 249 -5.02 -12.91 -8.36
C ALA A 249 -3.70 -13.07 -9.13
N SER A 250 -3.43 -12.15 -10.05
CA SER A 250 -2.19 -12.07 -10.82
C SER A 250 -1.97 -10.63 -11.29
N SER A 251 -0.82 -10.39 -11.91
CA SER A 251 -0.52 -9.12 -12.55
C SER A 251 -1.47 -8.82 -13.74
N GLU A 252 -2.14 -9.82 -14.31
CA GLU A 252 -3.09 -9.61 -15.40
C GLU A 252 -4.49 -9.24 -14.88
N HIS A 253 -4.86 -9.67 -13.66
CA HIS A 253 -6.20 -9.55 -13.11
C HIS A 253 -6.36 -8.45 -12.06
N ARG A 254 -5.83 -7.25 -12.33
CA ARG A 254 -5.79 -6.16 -11.35
C ARG A 254 -7.12 -5.41 -11.22
N ALA A 255 -7.32 -4.70 -10.11
CA ALA A 255 -8.57 -3.99 -9.83
C ALA A 255 -8.81 -2.82 -10.79
N GLU A 256 -7.73 -2.25 -11.34
CA GLU A 256 -7.74 -1.17 -12.33
C GLU A 256 -8.46 -1.60 -13.63
N ASN A 257 -8.49 -2.90 -13.94
CA ASN A 257 -9.17 -3.43 -15.11
C ASN A 257 -10.68 -3.17 -15.06
N LEU A 258 -11.27 -2.99 -13.87
CA LEU A 258 -12.70 -2.70 -13.69
C LEU A 258 -13.15 -1.42 -14.39
N LEU A 259 -12.26 -0.46 -14.56
CA LEU A 259 -12.53 0.85 -15.18
C LEU A 259 -11.80 1.03 -16.51
N ALA A 260 -11.17 -0.02 -17.02
CA ALA A 260 -10.47 0.02 -18.29
C ALA A 260 -11.49 0.19 -19.43
N THR A 261 -11.16 1.10 -20.34
CA THR A 261 -11.97 1.47 -21.51
C THR A 261 -11.50 0.74 -22.77
N GLU A 262 -10.38 0.03 -22.69
CA GLU A 262 -9.84 -0.74 -23.81
C GLU A 262 -10.67 -2.01 -24.06
N SER A 263 -10.57 -2.54 -25.27
CA SER A 263 -11.40 -3.65 -25.76
C SER A 263 -11.06 -5.02 -25.16
N THR A 264 -9.93 -5.17 -24.46
CA THR A 264 -9.43 -6.49 -23.99
C THR A 264 -8.66 -6.50 -22.65
N PRO A 265 -9.00 -5.70 -21.61
CA PRO A 265 -8.42 -5.96 -20.30
C PRO A 265 -8.93 -7.31 -19.80
N GLU A 266 -8.01 -8.15 -19.31
CA GLU A 266 -8.39 -9.35 -18.54
C GLU A 266 -9.33 -8.94 -17.41
N PRO A 267 -10.30 -9.78 -17.02
CA PRO A 267 -11.23 -9.41 -15.96
C PRO A 267 -10.49 -9.21 -14.65
N TRP A 268 -11.02 -8.36 -13.78
CA TRP A 268 -10.56 -8.33 -12.41
C TRP A 268 -10.88 -9.66 -11.74
N LEU A 269 -9.90 -10.23 -11.05
CA LEU A 269 -10.04 -11.44 -10.27
C LEU A 269 -9.29 -11.24 -8.96
N THR A 270 -9.97 -11.53 -7.86
CA THR A 270 -9.41 -11.46 -6.51
C THR A 270 -9.79 -12.72 -5.74
N ALA A 271 -8.92 -13.22 -4.87
CA ALA A 271 -9.33 -14.28 -3.95
C ALA A 271 -10.09 -13.71 -2.77
N SER A 272 -11.07 -14.47 -2.30
CA SER A 272 -11.88 -14.13 -1.15
C SER A 272 -11.05 -14.37 0.12
N LEU A 273 -10.55 -13.28 0.71
CA LEU A 273 -9.96 -13.31 2.05
C LEU A 273 -11.07 -13.32 3.10
N HIS A 274 -11.78 -14.45 3.24
CA HIS A 274 -12.77 -14.71 4.30
C HIS A 274 -13.68 -13.49 4.63
N GLY A 275 -14.42 -12.98 3.66
CA GLY A 275 -15.29 -11.84 3.91
C GLY A 275 -15.72 -11.08 2.66
N PRO A 276 -16.47 -9.98 2.83
CA PRO A 276 -16.81 -9.11 1.72
C PRO A 276 -15.56 -8.40 1.17
N VAL A 277 -15.57 -8.17 -0.14
CA VAL A 277 -14.57 -7.34 -0.82
C VAL A 277 -15.14 -5.94 -1.01
N THR A 278 -14.36 -4.91 -0.69
CA THR A 278 -14.75 -3.52 -0.88
C THR A 278 -13.98 -2.92 -2.05
N LEU A 279 -14.65 -2.06 -2.80
CA LEU A 279 -14.11 -1.23 -3.87
C LEU A 279 -14.60 0.20 -3.66
N ASP A 280 -13.67 1.13 -3.49
CA ASP A 280 -13.98 2.55 -3.27
C ASP A 280 -13.67 3.35 -4.52
N PHE A 281 -14.68 4.00 -5.08
CA PHE A 281 -14.57 4.84 -6.26
C PHE A 281 -14.73 6.31 -5.87
N ARG A 282 -13.78 7.14 -6.29
CA ARG A 282 -13.94 8.59 -6.27
C ARG A 282 -14.75 9.01 -7.48
N VAL A 283 -15.75 9.85 -7.25
CA VAL A 283 -16.60 10.43 -8.29
C VAL A 283 -16.07 11.79 -8.66
N GLU A 284 -16.03 12.08 -9.96
CA GLU A 284 -15.64 13.39 -10.47
C GLU A 284 -16.51 14.51 -9.87
N PRO A 285 -15.91 15.60 -9.33
CA PRO A 285 -16.66 16.66 -8.65
C PRO A 285 -17.83 17.22 -9.47
N GLY A 286 -18.99 17.35 -8.83
CA GLY A 286 -20.21 17.88 -9.45
C GLY A 286 -21.02 16.86 -10.26
N THR A 287 -20.51 15.65 -10.48
CA THR A 287 -21.22 14.59 -11.21
C THR A 287 -22.42 14.10 -10.41
N VAL A 288 -23.58 14.01 -11.07
CA VAL A 288 -24.77 13.33 -10.54
C VAL A 288 -24.71 11.88 -11.02
N ILE A 289 -24.88 10.94 -10.10
CA ILE A 289 -25.03 9.52 -10.42
C ILE A 289 -26.32 8.99 -9.80
N HIS A 290 -26.91 8.00 -10.45
CA HIS A 290 -28.17 7.36 -10.02
C HIS A 290 -28.07 5.82 -10.01
N GLY A 291 -26.87 5.28 -10.21
CA GLY A 291 -26.59 3.85 -10.07
C GLY A 291 -25.20 3.45 -10.53
N LEU A 292 -24.90 2.16 -10.37
CA LEU A 292 -23.76 1.49 -11.01
C LEU A 292 -24.26 0.34 -11.87
N SER A 293 -23.61 0.08 -13.01
CA SER A 293 -23.74 -1.16 -13.76
C SER A 293 -22.51 -2.03 -13.52
N ILE A 294 -22.74 -3.32 -13.28
CA ILE A 294 -21.73 -4.34 -13.08
C ILE A 294 -21.84 -5.34 -14.24
N ASP A 295 -20.74 -5.50 -14.98
CA ASP A 295 -20.61 -6.43 -16.09
C ASP A 295 -19.80 -7.65 -15.64
N ALA A 296 -20.40 -8.84 -15.79
CA ALA A 296 -19.78 -10.13 -15.54
C ALA A 296 -19.79 -11.03 -16.78
N THR A 297 -19.82 -10.44 -17.98
CA THR A 297 -19.74 -11.17 -19.25
C THR A 297 -18.49 -12.04 -19.27
N SER A 298 -18.65 -13.29 -19.70
CA SER A 298 -17.56 -14.28 -19.80
C SER A 298 -16.91 -14.66 -18.45
N ILE A 299 -17.53 -14.30 -17.32
CA ILE A 299 -17.09 -14.72 -15.99
C ILE A 299 -17.84 -15.97 -15.54
N ASP A 300 -17.11 -16.95 -15.00
CA ASP A 300 -17.71 -18.15 -14.38
C ASP A 300 -18.71 -17.75 -13.27
N GLN A 301 -19.90 -18.35 -13.30
CA GLN A 301 -20.96 -18.11 -12.32
C GLN A 301 -20.52 -18.35 -10.87
N ALA A 302 -19.57 -19.26 -10.62
CA ALA A 302 -19.02 -19.54 -9.30
C ALA A 302 -18.23 -18.35 -8.74
N LEU A 303 -17.56 -17.59 -9.61
CA LEU A 303 -16.75 -16.42 -9.25
C LEU A 303 -17.54 -15.12 -9.23
N ARG A 304 -18.80 -15.12 -9.68
CA ARG A 304 -19.65 -13.92 -9.60
C ARG A 304 -20.07 -13.65 -8.16
N PRO A 305 -20.11 -12.40 -7.71
CA PRO A 305 -20.58 -12.07 -6.36
C PRO A 305 -22.04 -12.51 -6.16
N ARG A 306 -22.37 -12.96 -4.95
CA ARG A 306 -23.72 -13.40 -4.56
C ARG A 306 -24.64 -12.21 -4.32
N ALA A 307 -24.10 -11.21 -3.63
CA ALA A 307 -24.82 -10.04 -3.16
C ALA A 307 -23.88 -8.84 -3.19
N ALA A 308 -24.46 -7.64 -3.14
CA ALA A 308 -23.70 -6.43 -2.95
C ALA A 308 -24.40 -5.45 -2.00
N GLU A 309 -23.65 -4.44 -1.60
CA GLU A 309 -24.15 -3.24 -0.94
C GLU A 309 -23.48 -2.00 -1.58
N LEU A 310 -24.25 -0.95 -1.80
CA LEU A 310 -23.75 0.36 -2.24
C LEU A 310 -23.86 1.37 -1.12
N ILE A 311 -22.71 1.94 -0.79
CA ILE A 311 -22.57 2.96 0.25
C ILE A 311 -22.05 4.24 -0.39
N LEU A 312 -22.70 5.37 -0.11
CA LEU A 312 -22.33 6.68 -0.61
C LEU A 312 -21.79 7.55 0.51
N ALA A 313 -20.75 8.33 0.25
CA ALA A 313 -20.20 9.29 1.20
C ALA A 313 -19.86 10.65 0.57
N GLY A 314 -19.87 11.69 1.40
CA GLY A 314 -19.48 13.06 1.03
C GLY A 314 -17.98 13.34 1.18
N ASP A 315 -17.24 12.43 1.81
CA ASP A 315 -15.81 12.52 2.12
C ASP A 315 -15.14 11.14 1.97
N ASP A 316 -13.81 11.14 1.89
CA ASP A 316 -13.00 9.92 1.73
C ASP A 316 -12.88 9.09 3.03
N GLU A 317 -13.32 9.64 4.16
CA GLU A 317 -13.28 9.02 5.49
C GLU A 317 -14.61 8.34 5.87
N PHE A 318 -15.64 8.48 5.02
CA PHE A 318 -16.96 7.89 5.20
C PHE A 318 -17.70 8.36 6.46
N HIS A 319 -17.43 9.58 6.96
CA HIS A 319 -18.04 10.11 8.19
C HIS A 319 -19.58 10.17 8.14
N ASN A 320 -20.15 10.46 6.98
CA ASN A 320 -21.61 10.52 6.75
C ASN A 320 -22.05 9.51 5.69
N ALA A 321 -21.50 8.31 5.77
CA ALA A 321 -21.81 7.24 4.83
C ALA A 321 -23.27 6.77 4.97
N ARG A 322 -23.92 6.51 3.84
CA ARG A 322 -25.27 5.93 3.79
C ARG A 322 -25.32 4.75 2.84
N SER A 323 -25.94 3.66 3.28
CA SER A 323 -26.31 2.56 2.39
C SER A 323 -27.51 2.99 1.54
N VAL A 324 -27.41 2.87 0.22
CA VAL A 324 -28.47 3.27 -0.72
C VAL A 324 -29.05 2.08 -1.49
N TRP A 325 -28.36 0.95 -1.47
CA TRP A 325 -28.79 -0.28 -2.12
C TRP A 325 -28.12 -1.47 -1.42
N GLY A 326 -28.86 -2.57 -1.25
CA GLY A 326 -28.30 -3.82 -0.75
C GLY A 326 -29.20 -4.99 -1.13
N GLY A 327 -28.60 -6.10 -1.57
CA GLY A 327 -29.37 -7.27 -1.98
C GLY A 327 -28.56 -8.31 -2.74
N ASN A 328 -29.23 -9.41 -3.06
CA ASN A 328 -28.68 -10.45 -3.93
C ASN A 328 -28.56 -9.93 -5.37
N LEU A 329 -27.48 -10.30 -6.04
CA LEU A 329 -27.25 -9.95 -7.44
C LEU A 329 -27.91 -10.98 -8.35
N ALA A 330 -28.84 -10.51 -9.17
CA ALA A 330 -29.46 -11.29 -10.24
C ALA A 330 -28.99 -10.72 -11.58
N PHE A 331 -27.98 -11.37 -12.17
CA PHE A 331 -27.46 -10.99 -13.47
C PHE A 331 -28.48 -11.31 -14.58
N SER A 332 -28.59 -10.42 -15.55
CA SER A 332 -29.42 -10.59 -16.74
C SER A 332 -28.89 -11.72 -17.64
N PRO A 333 -29.60 -12.11 -18.71
CA PRO A 333 -29.07 -13.03 -19.72
C PRO A 333 -27.79 -12.54 -20.40
N ASP A 334 -27.55 -11.22 -20.41
CA ASP A 334 -26.34 -10.59 -20.94
C ASP A 334 -25.23 -10.46 -19.87
N ASP A 335 -25.40 -11.13 -18.72
CA ASP A 335 -24.45 -11.13 -17.61
C ASP A 335 -24.18 -9.74 -16.98
N GLU A 336 -25.15 -8.83 -17.06
CA GLU A 336 -25.10 -7.50 -16.45
C GLU A 336 -26.10 -7.34 -15.29
N VAL A 337 -25.79 -6.46 -14.34
CA VAL A 337 -26.72 -6.05 -13.28
C VAL A 337 -26.59 -4.57 -12.98
N GLU A 338 -27.74 -3.89 -12.88
CA GLU A 338 -27.81 -2.48 -12.52
C GLU A 338 -28.25 -2.29 -11.06
N LEU A 339 -27.48 -1.49 -10.33
CA LEU A 339 -27.72 -1.13 -8.94
C LEU A 339 -28.19 0.32 -8.89
N ARG A 340 -29.50 0.54 -8.97
CA ARG A 340 -30.12 1.88 -9.07
C ARG A 340 -30.50 2.46 -7.72
N PHE A 341 -30.34 3.78 -7.57
CA PHE A 341 -30.72 4.56 -6.40
C PHE A 341 -31.12 6.00 -6.80
N ALA A 342 -31.62 6.79 -5.85
CA ALA A 342 -32.05 8.16 -6.12
C ALA A 342 -30.87 9.05 -6.59
N PRO A 343 -31.03 9.87 -7.65
CA PRO A 343 -29.96 10.73 -8.17
C PRO A 343 -29.30 11.59 -7.10
N THR A 344 -27.97 11.56 -7.02
CA THR A 344 -27.20 12.25 -5.97
C THR A 344 -25.81 12.62 -6.47
N ARG A 345 -25.10 13.49 -5.75
CA ARG A 345 -23.71 13.91 -6.03
C ARG A 345 -22.78 13.44 -4.91
N PRO A 346 -22.47 12.13 -4.82
CA PRO A 346 -21.53 11.65 -3.82
C PRO A 346 -20.10 12.05 -4.22
N ARG A 347 -19.21 12.15 -3.25
CA ARG A 347 -17.76 12.26 -3.51
C ARG A 347 -17.14 10.87 -3.67
N VAL A 348 -17.63 9.90 -2.89
CA VAL A 348 -17.15 8.52 -2.89
C VAL A 348 -18.31 7.54 -2.94
N VAL A 349 -18.13 6.48 -3.71
CA VAL A 349 -19.02 5.31 -3.78
C VAL A 349 -18.22 4.09 -3.34
N ARG A 350 -18.68 3.40 -2.29
CA ARG A 350 -18.16 2.09 -1.89
C ARG A 350 -19.11 1.01 -2.36
N LEU A 351 -18.57 0.07 -3.14
CA LEU A 351 -19.23 -1.17 -3.51
C LEU A 351 -18.68 -2.29 -2.64
N VAL A 352 -19.55 -2.89 -1.84
CA VAL A 352 -19.26 -4.07 -1.04
C VAL A 352 -19.78 -5.29 -1.79
N LEU A 353 -18.92 -6.26 -2.07
CA LEU A 353 -19.23 -7.47 -2.81
C LEU A 353 -19.11 -8.69 -1.90
N TYR A 354 -20.17 -9.50 -1.84
CA TYR A 354 -20.20 -10.72 -1.05
C TYR A 354 -19.93 -11.92 -1.94
N PRO A 355 -18.84 -12.68 -1.70
CA PRO A 355 -18.45 -13.81 -2.53
C PRO A 355 -19.45 -14.99 -2.38
N LYS A 356 -19.58 -15.81 -3.43
CA LYS A 356 -20.32 -17.09 -3.37
C LYS A 356 -19.47 -18.21 -2.79
N THR A 357 -18.20 -18.26 -3.19
CA THR A 357 -17.24 -19.30 -2.85
C THR A 357 -16.02 -18.68 -2.17
N GLN A 358 -15.14 -19.53 -1.63
CA GLN A 358 -13.83 -19.08 -1.15
C GLN A 358 -12.82 -18.86 -2.28
N GLU A 359 -13.15 -19.28 -3.51
CA GLU A 359 -12.24 -19.18 -4.66
C GLU A 359 -12.00 -17.73 -5.05
N GLY A 360 -13.00 -16.85 -4.92
CA GLY A 360 -12.82 -15.45 -5.21
C GLY A 360 -14.06 -14.70 -5.68
N ILE A 361 -13.80 -13.49 -6.16
CA ILE A 361 -14.73 -12.67 -6.92
C ILE A 361 -14.04 -12.27 -8.23
N SER A 362 -14.78 -12.33 -9.33
CA SER A 362 -14.36 -11.76 -10.60
C SER A 362 -15.47 -10.93 -11.22
N LEU A 363 -15.06 -9.82 -11.85
CA LEU A 363 -15.92 -8.92 -12.61
C LEU A 363 -15.15 -8.42 -13.82
N LYS A 364 -15.87 -8.16 -14.92
CA LYS A 364 -15.29 -7.63 -16.14
C LYS A 364 -15.15 -6.12 -16.09
N SER A 365 -16.24 -5.41 -15.78
CA SER A 365 -16.20 -3.95 -15.68
C SER A 365 -17.27 -3.37 -14.75
N ILE A 366 -17.05 -2.14 -14.30
CA ILE A 366 -18.00 -1.35 -13.53
C ILE A 366 -18.15 0.02 -14.19
N LYS A 367 -19.40 0.45 -14.38
CA LYS A 367 -19.75 1.73 -15.01
C LYS A 367 -20.73 2.53 -14.15
N THR A 368 -20.67 3.85 -14.22
CA THR A 368 -21.68 4.72 -13.61
C THR A 368 -22.90 4.85 -14.47
N LEU A 369 -24.07 4.78 -13.83
CA LEU A 369 -25.32 5.25 -14.39
C LEU A 369 -25.47 6.72 -13.98
N HIS A 370 -25.36 7.63 -14.96
CA HIS A 370 -25.36 9.07 -14.76
C HIS A 370 -26.52 9.72 -15.50
#